data_AF-A0A5R8KJF4-F1
#
_entry.id   AF-A0A5R8KJF4-F1
#
_cell.length_a   1.000
_cell.length_b   1.000
_cell.length_c   1.000
_cell.angle_alpha   90.00
_cell.angle_beta   90.00
_cell.angle_gamma   90.00
#
_symmetry.space_group_name_H-M   'P 1'
#
loop_
_entity.id
_entity.type
_entity.pdbx_description
1 polymer ?
#
loop_
_entity_poly.entity_id
_entity_poly.type
_entity_poly.pdbx_seq_one_letter_code
_entity_poly.pdbx_strand_id
1 'polypeptide(L)'
;MKYAFLVLLAGCAFLSVVHSAEIPVFKVKAGDIENIVVDATPSKPWIFSITLTAPKLAQYQKFTEKNLNRQISLVVADVEIYQPMIQSVVKSNPLTFRMFEKKKFLSILAALPADPE
;
A
#
# COMPACT_ATOMS: atom_id res chain seq x y z
N MET A 1 39.38 31.82 -42.05
CA MET A 1 39.66 32.20 -40.64
C MET A 1 38.38 32.01 -39.84
N LYS A 2 38.53 31.48 -38.61
CA LYS A 2 37.51 31.06 -37.63
C LYS A 2 36.65 32.25 -37.17
N TYR A 3 35.35 32.04 -36.87
CA TYR A 3 34.67 32.45 -35.62
C TYR A 3 33.32 31.71 -35.49
N ALA A 4 33.22 30.84 -34.49
CA ALA A 4 31.98 30.24 -34.03
C ALA A 4 31.37 31.17 -32.97
N PHE A 5 30.07 31.45 -33.07
CA PHE A 5 29.31 32.04 -31.96
C PHE A 5 28.04 31.22 -31.74
N LEU A 6 28.11 30.40 -30.69
CA LEU A 6 27.10 29.47 -30.22
C LEU A 6 26.30 30.20 -29.13
N VAL A 7 25.06 30.61 -29.41
CA VAL A 7 24.16 31.14 -28.38
C VAL A 7 23.24 30.01 -27.93
N LEU A 8 23.69 29.32 -26.90
CA LEU A 8 22.94 28.28 -26.20
C LEU A 8 22.28 28.93 -24.97
N LEU A 9 21.08 29.49 -25.14
CA LEU A 9 20.26 29.95 -24.01
C LEU A 9 19.40 28.79 -23.52
N ALA A 10 19.99 28.04 -22.58
CA ALA A 10 19.33 27.08 -21.73
C ALA A 10 18.24 27.78 -20.90
N GLY A 11 17.03 27.84 -21.43
CA GLY A 11 15.83 28.04 -20.63
C GLY A 11 15.49 26.75 -19.90
N CYS A 12 16.15 26.50 -18.77
CA CYS A 12 15.69 25.49 -17.82
C CYS A 12 14.34 25.98 -17.28
N ALA A 13 13.26 25.54 -17.93
CA ALA A 13 11.92 25.69 -17.40
C ALA A 13 11.87 24.98 -16.05
N PHE A 14 11.83 25.79 -15.00
CA PHE A 14 11.61 25.39 -13.63
C PHE A 14 10.19 24.82 -13.55
N LEU A 15 10.05 23.52 -13.85
CA LEU A 15 8.84 22.73 -13.63
C LEU A 15 8.63 22.63 -12.12
N SER A 16 8.07 23.70 -11.54
CA SER A 16 7.44 23.73 -10.23
C SER A 16 6.22 22.80 -10.24
N VAL A 17 6.46 21.50 -10.28
CA VAL A 17 5.42 20.50 -9.96
C VAL A 17 5.60 20.22 -8.48
N VAL A 18 4.90 21.01 -7.66
CA VAL A 18 4.53 20.61 -6.31
C VAL A 18 3.72 19.33 -6.50
N HIS A 19 4.39 18.17 -6.45
CA HIS A 19 3.73 16.88 -6.39
C HIS A 19 3.00 16.88 -5.05
N SER A 20 1.74 17.33 -5.05
CA SER A 20 0.73 16.74 -4.18
C SER A 20 0.76 15.26 -4.49
N ALA A 21 1.62 14.54 -3.78
CA ALA A 21 1.83 13.12 -3.96
C ALA A 21 0.55 12.46 -3.46
N GLU A 22 -0.43 12.30 -4.35
CA GLU A 22 -1.63 11.51 -4.12
C GLU A 22 -1.18 10.18 -3.51
N ILE A 23 -1.70 9.85 -2.33
CA ILE A 23 -1.35 8.62 -1.62
C ILE A 23 -1.91 7.48 -2.47
N PRO A 24 -1.05 6.67 -3.12
CA PRO A 24 -1.53 5.60 -3.96
C PRO A 24 -2.28 4.58 -3.10
N VAL A 25 -3.46 4.18 -3.59
CA VAL A 25 -4.38 3.29 -2.88
C VAL A 25 -4.36 1.90 -3.52
N PHE A 26 -4.11 0.86 -2.74
CA PHE A 26 -4.29 -0.53 -3.15
C PHE A 26 -5.58 -1.10 -2.55
N LYS A 27 -6.47 -1.63 -3.39
CA LYS A 27 -7.77 -2.16 -2.96
C LYS A 27 -7.78 -3.69 -2.98
N VAL A 28 -8.19 -4.30 -1.88
CA VAL A 28 -8.31 -5.75 -1.68
C VAL A 28 -9.77 -6.08 -1.35
N LYS A 29 -10.37 -6.95 -2.17
CA LYS A 29 -11.74 -7.44 -1.95
C LYS A 29 -11.72 -8.74 -1.13
N ALA A 30 -12.86 -9.10 -0.54
CA ALA A 30 -13.01 -10.35 0.22
C ALA A 30 -12.57 -11.60 -0.57
N GLY A 31 -12.93 -11.69 -1.86
CA GLY A 31 -12.52 -12.82 -2.72
C GLY A 31 -11.04 -12.84 -3.13
N ASP A 32 -10.28 -11.78 -2.81
CA ASP A 32 -8.83 -11.74 -3.04
C ASP A 32 -8.04 -12.34 -1.86
N ILE A 33 -8.73 -12.72 -0.78
CA ILE A 33 -8.18 -13.14 0.51
C ILE A 33 -8.49 -14.61 0.74
N GLU A 34 -7.44 -15.39 0.99
CA GLU A 34 -7.54 -16.84 1.25
C GLU A 34 -7.77 -17.14 2.72
N ASN A 35 -7.14 -16.38 3.61
CA ASN A 35 -7.20 -16.60 5.06
C ASN A 35 -6.92 -15.28 5.81
N ILE A 36 -7.48 -15.13 7.01
CA ILE A 36 -7.13 -14.09 7.97
C ILE A 36 -6.82 -14.69 9.34
N VAL A 37 -5.68 -14.33 9.90
CA VAL A 37 -5.29 -14.70 11.27
C VAL A 37 -5.27 -13.45 12.14
N VAL A 38 -6.06 -13.42 13.20
CA VAL A 38 -6.01 -12.36 14.21
C VAL A 38 -5.05 -12.75 15.32
N ASP A 39 -4.10 -11.88 15.66
CA ASP A 39 -3.30 -12.08 16.85
C ASP A 39 -4.21 -11.95 18.08
N ALA A 40 -4.39 -13.04 18.80
CA ALA A 40 -5.30 -13.14 19.94
C ALA A 40 -4.84 -12.33 21.16
N THR A 41 -3.68 -11.67 21.09
CA THR A 41 -3.20 -10.82 22.18
C THR A 41 -4.15 -9.62 22.36
N PRO A 42 -4.84 -9.48 23.52
CA PRO A 42 -5.85 -8.45 23.74
C PRO A 42 -5.22 -7.08 24.06
N SER A 43 -4.18 -6.70 23.32
CA SER A 43 -3.44 -5.46 23.48
C SER A 43 -3.57 -4.58 22.26
N LYS A 44 -3.60 -3.26 22.45
CA LYS A 44 -3.47 -2.31 21.34
C LYS A 44 -1.99 -2.21 20.95
N PRO A 45 -1.66 -2.20 19.65
CA PRO A 45 -2.55 -2.24 18.49
C PRO A 45 -3.12 -3.64 18.21
N TRP A 46 -4.33 -3.70 17.64
CA TRP A 46 -4.90 -4.95 17.11
C TRP A 46 -4.08 -5.38 15.90
N ILE A 47 -3.54 -6.59 15.95
CA ILE A 47 -2.69 -7.15 14.89
C ILE A 47 -3.46 -8.27 14.20
N PHE A 48 -3.44 -8.26 12.87
CA PHE A 48 -4.03 -9.32 12.06
C PHE A 48 -3.20 -9.49 10.80
N SER A 49 -3.21 -10.69 10.25
CA SER A 49 -2.46 -11.07 9.07
C SER A 49 -3.42 -11.61 8.03
N ILE A 50 -3.31 -11.13 6.79
CA ILE A 50 -4.16 -11.54 5.68
C ILE A 50 -3.31 -12.29 4.66
N THR A 51 -3.71 -13.51 4.34
CA THR A 51 -3.15 -14.27 3.22
C THR A 51 -3.87 -13.85 1.95
N LEU A 52 -3.14 -13.22 1.02
CA LEU A 52 -3.67 -12.88 -0.29
C LEU A 52 -3.57 -14.09 -1.22
N THR A 53 -4.53 -14.20 -2.14
CA THR A 53 -4.43 -15.12 -3.29
C THR A 53 -3.16 -14.84 -4.11
N ALA A 54 -2.57 -15.88 -4.69
CA ALA A 54 -1.38 -15.75 -5.55
C ALA A 54 -1.47 -14.63 -6.63
N PRO A 55 -2.56 -14.50 -7.42
CA PRO A 55 -2.69 -13.41 -8.39
C PRO A 55 -2.74 -12.03 -7.72
N LYS A 56 -3.39 -11.90 -6.56
CA LYS A 56 -3.46 -10.62 -5.85
C LYS A 56 -2.13 -10.23 -5.22
N LEU A 57 -1.41 -11.20 -4.65
CA LEU A 57 -0.08 -10.98 -4.11
C LEU A 57 0.88 -10.46 -5.20
N ALA A 58 0.84 -11.01 -6.41
CA ALA A 58 1.63 -10.53 -7.53
C ALA A 58 1.27 -9.08 -7.93
N GLN A 59 -0.02 -8.71 -7.88
CA GLN A 59 -0.44 -7.32 -8.10
C GLN A 59 0.06 -6.40 -6.99
N TYR A 60 0.01 -6.85 -5.74
CA TYR A 60 0.50 -6.09 -4.60
C TYR A 60 2.01 -5.88 -4.70
N GLN A 61 2.78 -6.91 -5.06
CA GLN A 61 4.22 -6.82 -5.31
C GLN A 61 4.56 -5.74 -6.34
N LYS A 62 3.93 -5.80 -7.53
CA LYS A 62 4.11 -4.78 -8.58
C LYS A 62 3.72 -3.38 -8.12
N PHE A 63 2.65 -3.28 -7.32
CA PHE A 63 2.22 -2.01 -6.74
C PHE A 63 3.25 -1.45 -5.76
N THR A 64 3.80 -2.29 -4.87
CA THR A 64 4.83 -1.87 -3.91
C THR A 64 6.13 -1.49 -4.59
N GLU A 65 6.51 -2.18 -5.66
CA GLU A 65 7.67 -1.84 -6.49
C GLU A 65 7.54 -0.46 -7.15
N LYS A 66 6.36 -0.15 -7.68
CA LYS A 66 6.09 1.16 -8.30
C LYS A 66 6.03 2.31 -7.29
N ASN A 67 5.78 2.02 -6.01
CA ASN A 67 5.54 3.02 -4.97
C ASN A 67 6.54 2.93 -3.80
N LEU A 68 7.77 2.47 -4.07
CA LEU A 68 8.86 2.52 -3.08
C LEU A 68 9.09 3.95 -2.57
N ASN A 69 9.42 4.06 -1.29
CA ASN A 69 9.63 5.34 -0.59
C ASN A 69 8.40 6.27 -0.57
N ARG A 70 7.21 5.73 -0.85
CA ARG A 70 5.94 6.45 -0.73
C ARG A 70 5.10 5.83 0.38
N GLN A 71 4.31 6.69 1.02
CA GLN A 71 3.20 6.21 1.85
C GLN A 71 2.14 5.61 0.91
N ILE A 72 1.56 4.49 1.30
CA ILE A 72 0.44 3.89 0.57
C ILE A 72 -0.76 3.75 1.50
N SER A 73 -1.94 3.72 0.90
CA SER A 73 -3.16 3.36 1.60
C SER A 73 -3.64 2.00 1.13
N LEU A 74 -4.04 1.14 2.06
CA LEU A 74 -4.59 -0.16 1.76
C LEU A 74 -6.06 -0.17 2.12
N VAL A 75 -6.95 -0.42 1.17
CA VAL A 75 -8.37 -0.61 1.44
C VAL A 75 -8.67 -2.10 1.43
N VAL A 76 -8.99 -2.66 2.58
CA VAL A 76 -9.37 -4.06 2.76
C VAL A 76 -10.86 -4.11 3.07
N ALA A 77 -11.63 -4.77 2.21
CA ALA A 77 -13.08 -4.94 2.41
C ALA A 77 -13.77 -3.61 2.77
N ASP A 78 -13.50 -2.58 1.95
CA ASP A 78 -14.00 -1.20 2.07
C ASP A 78 -13.53 -0.41 3.30
N VAL A 79 -12.59 -0.95 4.08
CA VAL A 79 -11.97 -0.26 5.20
C VAL A 79 -10.55 0.17 4.86
N GLU A 80 -10.30 1.47 4.99
CA GLU A 80 -8.98 2.05 4.78
C GLU A 80 -8.04 1.80 5.96
N ILE A 81 -6.87 1.24 5.66
CA ILE A 81 -5.76 0.95 6.57
C ILE A 81 -4.55 1.74 6.09
N TYR A 82 -4.11 2.70 6.90
CA TYR A 82 -2.86 3.40 6.65
C TYR A 82 -1.68 2.47 6.87
N GLN A 83 -0.87 2.28 5.83
CA GLN A 83 0.38 1.56 5.94
C GLN A 83 1.53 2.52 6.22
N PRO A 84 2.59 2.05 6.91
CA PRO A 84 3.84 2.78 6.94
C PRO A 84 4.40 2.92 5.51
N MET A 85 5.34 3.84 5.34
CA MET A 85 6.06 4.01 4.09
C MET A 85 6.68 2.69 3.61
N ILE A 86 6.49 2.36 2.34
CA ILE A 86 7.07 1.13 1.76
C ILE A 86 8.56 1.33 1.61
N GLN A 87 9.34 0.59 2.39
CA GLN A 87 10.81 0.59 2.31
C GLN A 87 11.35 -0.48 1.35
N SER A 88 10.57 -1.52 1.07
CA SER A 88 10.96 -2.62 0.20
C SER A 88 9.74 -3.29 -0.46
N VAL A 89 9.98 -3.98 -1.58
CA VAL A 89 8.95 -4.77 -2.26
C VAL A 89 8.48 -5.87 -1.32
N VAL A 90 7.17 -5.93 -1.05
CA VAL A 90 6.61 -6.89 -0.10
C VAL A 90 6.52 -8.26 -0.77
N LYS A 91 7.38 -9.19 -0.32
CA LYS A 91 7.40 -10.58 -0.81
C LYS A 91 6.72 -11.57 0.13
N SER A 92 6.44 -11.16 1.37
CA SER A 92 5.82 -11.99 2.40
C SER A 92 4.33 -12.21 2.15
N ASN A 93 3.85 -13.42 2.40
CA ASN A 93 2.44 -13.78 2.53
C ASN A 93 2.35 -14.75 3.72
N PRO A 94 1.59 -14.46 4.78
CA PRO A 94 0.59 -13.39 4.90
C PRO A 94 1.15 -11.98 5.09
N LEU A 95 0.31 -10.99 4.82
CA LEU A 95 0.56 -9.56 5.06
C LEU A 95 0.06 -9.19 6.46
N THR A 96 0.96 -8.74 7.33
CA THR A 96 0.60 -8.32 8.69
C THR A 96 0.26 -6.84 8.75
N PHE A 97 -0.88 -6.54 9.37
CA PHE A 97 -1.41 -5.20 9.55
C PHE A 97 -1.63 -4.89 11.02
N ARG A 98 -1.59 -3.58 11.33
CA ARG A 98 -1.81 -3.06 12.68
C ARG A 98 -2.92 -2.03 12.63
N MET A 99 -3.83 -2.10 13.59
CA MET A 99 -4.94 -1.16 13.67
C MET A 99 -5.19 -0.73 15.11
N PHE A 100 -5.39 0.57 15.29
CA PHE A 100 -5.63 1.15 16.61
C PHE A 100 -7.13 1.33 16.89
N GLU A 101 -7.92 1.46 15.82
CA GLU A 101 -9.37 1.67 15.89
C GLU A 101 -10.14 0.34 15.91
N LYS A 102 -10.72 0.01 17.07
CA LYS A 102 -11.53 -1.20 17.26
C LYS A 102 -12.69 -1.29 16.26
N LYS A 103 -13.35 -0.18 15.94
CA LYS A 103 -14.50 -0.15 15.01
C LYS A 103 -14.09 -0.58 13.59
N LYS A 104 -13.01 -0.01 13.05
CA LYS A 104 -12.48 -0.37 11.72
C LYS A 104 -12.02 -1.83 11.68
N PHE A 105 -11.43 -2.32 12.77
CA PHE A 105 -11.00 -3.71 12.89
C PHE A 105 -12.17 -4.68 12.81
N LEU A 106 -13.23 -4.43 13.58
CA LEU A 106 -14.44 -5.25 13.53
C LEU A 106 -15.13 -5.18 12.17
N SER A 107 -15.12 -4.03 11.50
CA SER A 107 -15.66 -3.90 10.13
C SER A 107 -14.87 -4.74 9.11
N ILE A 108 -13.55 -4.82 9.24
CA ILE A 108 -12.71 -5.69 8.40
C ILE A 108 -13.09 -7.15 8.66
N LEU A 109 -13.12 -7.59 9.92
CA LEU A 109 -13.49 -8.96 10.26
C LEU A 109 -14.89 -9.35 9.74
N ALA A 110 -15.87 -8.45 9.83
CA ALA A 110 -17.22 -8.70 9.35
C ALA A 110 -17.33 -8.76 7.82
N ALA A 111 -16.44 -8.09 7.10
CA ALA A 111 -16.47 -7.99 5.64
C ALA A 111 -15.56 -9.02 4.94
N LEU A 112 -14.77 -9.76 5.71
CA LEU A 112 -13.96 -10.87 5.23
C LEU A 112 -14.77 -12.16 5.29
N PRO A 113 -14.47 -13.15 4.42
CA PRO A 113 -15.06 -14.48 4.58
C PRO A 113 -14.70 -14.94 5.99
N ALA A 114 -15.73 -15.20 6.81
CA ALA A 114 -15.52 -15.79 8.13
C ALA A 114 -14.77 -17.10 7.91
N ASP A 115 -13.55 -17.19 8.43
CA ASP A 115 -12.87 -18.47 8.53
C ASP A 115 -13.79 -19.39 9.36
N PRO A 116 -14.15 -20.58 8.86
CA PRO A 116 -15.07 -21.50 9.55
C PRO A 116 -14.55 -22.11 10.87
N GLU A 117 -13.36 -21.71 11.37
CA GLU A 117 -12.78 -22.18 12.65
C GLU A 117 -12.72 -21.11 13.75
#